data_AF-H3A4E3-F1
#
_entry.id   AF-H3A4E3-F1
#
_cell.length_a   1.000
_cell.length_b   1.000
_cell.length_c   1.000
_cell.angle_alpha   90.00
_cell.angle_beta   90.00
_cell.angle_gamma   90.00
#
_symmetry.space_group_name_H-M   'P 1'
#
loop_
_entity.id
_entity.type
_entity.pdbx_description
1 polymer ?
#
loop_
_entity_poly.entity_id
_entity_poly.type
_entity_poly.pdbx_seq_one_letter_code
_entity_poly.pdbx_strand_id
1 'polypeptide(L)'
;QVNKQGGDKIWLVSLEAGNLAAEWKSLKRLGIPTRVVNILLVSCKNSDSKIYYRVWNIFSQLCEAKSLCAKTATLANILELLQNGVDKGVACSSSKVQVSALGAIRGEFEVFPFGSHPLISHFLNALCPLKPSLKNIVPAWDLNLVLNTLYGTLTPTKHSHI
;
A
#
# COMPACT_ATOMS: atom_id res chain seq x y z
N GLN A 1 -27.32 2.30 30.53
CA GLN A 1 -26.65 1.16 29.87
C GLN A 1 -25.98 1.69 28.61
N VAL A 2 -24.65 1.58 28.55
CA VAL A 2 -23.82 2.14 27.46
C VAL A 2 -23.84 1.14 26.30
N ASN A 3 -24.55 1.48 25.24
CA ASN A 3 -24.61 0.68 24.02
C ASN A 3 -23.30 0.85 23.23
N LYS A 4 -22.32 -0.02 23.50
CA LYS A 4 -21.08 -0.15 22.72
C LYS A 4 -21.36 -1.04 21.50
N GLN A 5 -21.86 -0.45 20.42
CA GLN A 5 -21.86 -1.08 19.10
C GLN A 5 -22.12 0.00 18.04
N GLY A 6 -21.09 0.41 17.31
CA GLY A 6 -21.24 1.38 16.22
C GLY A 6 -19.97 2.10 15.77
N GLY A 7 -18.78 1.70 16.21
CA GLY A 7 -17.52 2.40 15.89
C GLY A 7 -16.82 1.98 14.59
N ASP A 8 -17.09 0.79 14.06
CA ASP A 8 -16.19 0.18 13.06
C ASP A 8 -16.71 0.17 11.60
N LYS A 9 -17.70 1.00 11.27
CA LYS A 9 -18.32 0.98 9.92
C LYS A 9 -18.05 2.20 9.04
N ILE A 10 -17.22 3.15 9.48
CA ILE A 10 -17.01 4.40 8.73
C ILE A 10 -16.04 4.23 7.54
N TRP A 11 -15.21 3.18 7.56
CA TRP A 11 -14.30 2.87 6.43
C TRP A 11 -14.91 1.98 5.35
N LEU A 12 -16.15 1.49 5.52
CA LEU A 12 -16.85 0.66 4.53
C LEU A 12 -17.55 1.47 3.45
N VAL A 13 -17.28 2.77 3.33
CA VAL A 13 -17.71 3.55 2.16
C VAL A 13 -16.63 3.43 1.08
N SER A 14 -16.86 2.42 0.25
CA SER A 14 -16.56 2.38 -1.18
C SER A 14 -15.16 2.84 -1.59
N LEU A 15 -14.23 1.88 -1.70
CA LEU A 15 -12.98 2.09 -2.44
C LEU A 15 -13.22 2.12 -3.96
N GLU A 16 -13.98 3.09 -4.44
CA GLU A 16 -13.82 3.65 -5.79
C GLU A 16 -12.81 4.81 -5.71
N ALA A 17 -11.59 4.50 -5.27
CA ALA A 17 -10.43 5.37 -5.20
C ALA A 17 -9.89 5.86 -6.58
N GLY A 18 -10.74 5.87 -7.60
CA GLY A 18 -10.51 6.54 -8.88
C GLY A 18 -11.59 7.55 -9.23
N ASN A 19 -12.74 7.56 -8.55
CA ASN A 19 -13.84 8.44 -8.89
C ASN A 19 -14.37 9.18 -7.67
N LEU A 20 -13.67 10.25 -7.29
CA LEU A 20 -14.16 11.23 -6.30
C LEU A 20 -15.60 11.66 -6.58
N ALA A 21 -16.06 11.62 -7.84
CA ALA A 21 -17.44 11.94 -8.20
C ALA A 21 -18.45 10.85 -7.78
N ALA A 22 -18.06 9.56 -7.80
CA ALA A 22 -18.93 8.47 -7.34
C ALA A 22 -19.04 8.46 -5.81
N GLU A 23 -17.94 8.74 -5.11
CA GLU A 23 -17.93 8.89 -3.66
C GLU A 23 -18.74 10.13 -3.23
N TRP A 24 -18.53 11.27 -3.92
CA TRP A 24 -19.35 12.47 -3.72
C TRP A 24 -20.84 12.19 -3.93
N LYS A 25 -21.21 11.45 -4.98
CA LYS A 25 -22.60 11.09 -5.29
C LYS A 25 -23.20 10.19 -4.21
N SER A 26 -22.42 9.25 -3.68
CA SER A 26 -22.84 8.34 -2.59
C SER A 26 -23.07 9.10 -1.28
N LEU A 27 -22.14 9.98 -0.90
CA LEU A 27 -22.26 10.82 0.30
C LEU A 27 -23.43 11.82 0.17
N LYS A 28 -23.68 12.32 -1.04
CA LYS A 28 -24.85 13.15 -1.34
C LYS A 28 -26.17 12.40 -1.22
N ARG A 29 -26.22 11.14 -1.68
CA ARG A 29 -27.40 10.28 -1.53
C ARG A 29 -27.73 9.99 -0.06
N LEU A 30 -26.72 10.00 0.81
CA LEU A 30 -26.90 9.88 2.27
C LEU A 30 -27.38 11.17 2.95
N GLY A 31 -27.65 12.24 2.18
CA GLY A 31 -28.15 13.52 2.71
C GLY A 31 -27.08 14.36 3.42
N ILE A 32 -25.79 14.04 3.26
CA ILE A 32 -24.72 14.75 3.94
C ILE A 32 -24.53 16.17 3.33
N PRO A 33 -24.43 17.22 4.18
CA PRO A 33 -24.20 18.58 3.70
C PRO A 33 -22.90 18.72 2.89
N THR A 34 -22.92 19.52 1.81
CA THR A 34 -21.76 19.67 0.88
C THR A 34 -20.47 20.04 1.60
N ARG A 35 -20.55 20.90 2.63
CA ARG A 35 -19.39 21.32 3.42
C ARG A 35 -18.70 20.16 4.11
N VAL A 36 -19.47 19.20 4.65
CA VAL A 36 -18.95 18.01 5.33
C VAL A 36 -18.39 17.04 4.30
N VAL A 37 -19.08 16.84 3.17
CA VAL A 37 -18.59 15.99 2.06
C VAL A 37 -17.23 16.45 1.56
N ASN A 38 -17.00 17.75 1.38
CA ASN A 38 -15.71 18.26 0.92
C ASN A 38 -14.57 17.95 1.91
N ILE A 39 -14.83 18.04 3.22
CA ILE A 39 -13.83 17.70 4.25
C ILE A 39 -13.52 16.20 4.23
N LEU A 40 -14.56 15.36 4.12
CA LEU A 40 -14.41 13.90 4.02
C LEU A 40 -13.64 13.50 2.75
N LEU A 41 -13.92 14.13 1.61
CA LEU A 41 -13.20 13.87 0.37
C LEU A 41 -11.73 14.29 0.43
N VAL A 42 -11.40 15.36 1.17
CA VAL A 42 -10.01 15.78 1.39
C VAL A 42 -9.26 14.75 2.22
N SER A 43 -9.86 14.18 3.26
CA SER A 43 -9.20 13.12 4.05
C SER A 43 -8.98 11.83 3.24
N CYS A 44 -9.85 11.55 2.26
CA CYS A 44 -9.74 10.40 1.35
C CYS A 44 -8.68 10.58 0.24
N LYS A 45 -8.15 11.80 0.05
CA LYS A 45 -7.25 12.15 -1.06
C LYS A 45 -5.78 11.76 -0.84
N ASN A 46 -5.47 11.13 0.28
CA ASN A 46 -4.09 10.82 0.70
C ASN A 46 -3.48 9.66 -0.12
N SER A 47 -2.14 9.65 -0.21
CA SER A 47 -1.29 8.70 -0.96
C SER A 47 -1.65 7.22 -0.77
N ASP A 48 -2.23 6.87 0.37
CA ASP A 48 -2.67 5.52 0.72
C ASP A 48 -3.73 4.98 -0.24
N SER A 49 -4.62 5.86 -0.72
CA SER A 49 -5.69 5.52 -1.68
C SER A 49 -5.13 5.03 -3.03
N LYS A 50 -4.08 5.68 -3.53
CA LYS A 50 -3.38 5.29 -4.77
C LYS A 50 -2.66 3.95 -4.61
N ILE A 51 -2.05 3.72 -3.46
CA ILE A 51 -1.37 2.47 -3.16
C ILE A 51 -2.40 1.33 -3.12
N TYR A 52 -3.54 1.55 -2.45
CA TYR A 52 -4.57 0.54 -2.31
C TYR A 52 -5.19 0.17 -3.65
N TYR A 53 -5.48 1.17 -4.49
CA TYR A 53 -5.94 0.95 -5.86
C TYR A 53 -4.92 0.18 -6.69
N ARG A 54 -3.63 0.55 -6.61
CA ARG A 54 -2.57 -0.17 -7.34
C ARG A 54 -2.51 -1.63 -6.93
N VAL A 55 -2.58 -1.92 -5.63
CA VAL A 55 -2.63 -3.29 -5.11
C VAL A 55 -3.85 -4.03 -5.64
N TRP A 56 -5.03 -3.42 -5.59
CA TRP A 56 -6.26 -4.02 -6.08
C TRP A 56 -6.25 -4.30 -7.57
N ASN A 57 -5.70 -3.39 -8.37
CA ASN A 57 -5.59 -3.59 -9.82
C ASN A 57 -4.67 -4.76 -10.15
N ILE A 58 -3.52 -4.87 -9.48
CA ILE A 58 -2.62 -6.03 -9.63
C ILE A 58 -3.33 -7.32 -9.25
N PHE A 59 -4.07 -7.32 -8.14
CA PHE A 59 -4.84 -8.48 -7.70
C PHE A 59 -5.95 -8.86 -8.68
N SER A 60 -6.68 -7.87 -9.19
CA SER A 60 -7.77 -8.06 -10.15
C SER A 60 -7.26 -8.66 -11.45
N GLN A 61 -6.14 -8.15 -11.98
CA GLN A 61 -5.49 -8.70 -13.18
C GLN A 61 -5.04 -10.15 -12.98
N LEU A 62 -4.51 -10.48 -11.79
CA LEU A 62 -4.12 -11.86 -11.47
C LEU A 62 -5.33 -12.80 -11.30
N CYS A 63 -6.44 -12.29 -10.79
CA CYS A 63 -7.69 -13.04 -10.74
C CYS A 63 -8.25 -13.26 -12.16
N GLU A 64 -8.24 -12.23 -13.00
CA GLU A 64 -8.69 -12.28 -14.38
C GLU A 64 -7.87 -13.29 -15.21
N ALA A 65 -6.55 -13.29 -15.05
CA ALA A 65 -5.66 -14.27 -15.68
C ALA A 65 -5.97 -15.73 -15.29
N LYS A 66 -6.66 -15.94 -14.16
CA LYS A 66 -7.11 -17.25 -13.66
C LYS A 66 -8.60 -17.51 -13.87
N SER A 67 -9.30 -16.61 -14.58
CA SER A 67 -10.75 -16.64 -14.74
C SER A 67 -11.53 -16.65 -13.41
N LEU A 68 -10.99 -15.94 -12.41
CA LEU A 68 -11.58 -15.78 -11.08
C LEU A 68 -12.14 -14.38 -10.88
N CYS A 69 -13.20 -14.27 -10.10
CA CYS A 69 -13.71 -12.97 -9.64
C CYS A 69 -12.91 -12.50 -8.41
N ALA A 70 -12.31 -11.31 -8.49
CA ALA A 70 -11.49 -10.73 -7.41
C ALA A 70 -12.26 -10.57 -6.09
N LYS A 71 -13.58 -10.34 -6.14
CA LYS A 71 -14.43 -10.23 -4.94
C LYS A 71 -14.68 -11.57 -4.26
N THR A 72 -14.66 -12.68 -5.00
CA THR A 72 -14.95 -14.04 -4.49
C THR A 72 -13.71 -14.93 -4.39
N ALA A 73 -12.52 -14.39 -4.64
CA ALA A 73 -11.26 -15.14 -4.57
C ALA A 73 -11.05 -15.79 -3.19
N THR A 74 -10.61 -17.04 -3.16
CA THR A 74 -10.38 -17.77 -1.90
C THR A 74 -9.11 -17.28 -1.19
N LEU A 75 -8.95 -17.67 0.07
CA LEU A 75 -7.72 -17.40 0.82
C LEU A 75 -6.47 -17.94 0.13
N ALA A 76 -6.57 -19.12 -0.48
CA ALA A 76 -5.46 -19.72 -1.23
C ALA A 76 -4.98 -18.81 -2.36
N ASN A 77 -5.91 -18.21 -3.11
CA ASN A 77 -5.57 -17.29 -4.21
C ASN A 77 -4.87 -16.02 -3.71
N ILE A 78 -5.22 -15.56 -2.50
CA ILE A 78 -4.56 -14.42 -1.85
C ILE A 78 -3.15 -14.78 -1.40
N LEU A 79 -2.97 -15.94 -0.76
CA LEU A 79 -1.64 -16.40 -0.35
C LEU A 79 -0.75 -16.58 -1.58
N GLU A 80 -1.29 -17.07 -2.69
CA GLU A 80 -0.57 -17.21 -3.94
C GLU A 80 -0.21 -15.85 -4.56
N LEU A 81 -1.10 -14.84 -4.50
CA LEU A 81 -0.75 -13.47 -4.86
C LEU A 81 0.45 -12.97 -4.06
N LEU A 82 0.43 -13.16 -2.74
CA LEU A 82 1.50 -12.71 -1.86
C LEU A 82 2.79 -13.45 -2.19
N GLN A 83 2.75 -14.76 -2.41
CA GLN A 83 3.90 -15.56 -2.83
C GLN A 83 4.47 -15.06 -4.17
N ASN A 84 3.63 -14.83 -5.17
CA ASN A 84 4.06 -14.27 -6.46
C ASN A 84 4.71 -12.89 -6.32
N GLY A 85 4.25 -12.07 -5.36
CA GLY A 85 4.89 -10.82 -5.01
C GLY A 85 6.29 -11.04 -4.40
N VAL A 86 6.40 -12.00 -3.49
CA VAL A 86 7.65 -12.38 -2.85
C VAL A 86 8.68 -12.87 -3.86
N ASP A 87 8.26 -13.71 -4.82
CA ASP A 87 9.12 -14.25 -5.88
C ASP A 87 9.62 -13.15 -6.81
N LYS A 88 8.82 -12.10 -7.02
CA LYS A 88 9.19 -10.87 -7.76
C LYS A 88 10.06 -9.90 -6.94
N GLY A 89 10.48 -10.27 -5.73
CA GLY A 89 11.34 -9.44 -4.89
C GLY A 89 10.61 -8.39 -4.04
N VAL A 90 9.29 -8.47 -3.88
CA VAL A 90 8.55 -7.56 -2.99
C VAL A 90 9.03 -7.74 -1.54
N ALA A 91 9.24 -6.63 -0.84
CA ALA A 91 9.67 -6.60 0.56
C ALA A 91 8.54 -7.05 1.50
N CYS A 92 8.88 -7.53 2.70
CA CYS A 92 7.87 -7.93 3.69
C CYS A 92 6.96 -6.75 4.10
N SER A 93 7.51 -5.53 4.21
CA SER A 93 6.74 -4.31 4.47
C SER A 93 5.70 -4.04 3.38
N SER A 94 6.07 -4.17 2.11
CA SER A 94 5.13 -4.03 0.99
C SER A 94 4.08 -5.13 0.96
N SER A 95 4.42 -6.37 1.33
CA SER A 95 3.46 -7.47 1.42
C SER A 95 2.42 -7.22 2.52
N LYS A 96 2.84 -6.66 3.67
CA LYS A 96 1.93 -6.20 4.73
C LYS A 96 0.97 -5.11 4.22
N VAL A 97 1.48 -4.13 3.47
CA VAL A 97 0.64 -3.08 2.86
C VAL A 97 -0.35 -3.67 1.87
N GLN A 98 0.05 -4.67 1.07
CA GLN A 98 -0.86 -5.36 0.17
C GLN A 98 -2.01 -6.04 0.93
N VAL A 99 -1.71 -6.72 2.03
CA VAL A 99 -2.72 -7.35 2.89
C VAL A 99 -3.67 -6.31 3.49
N SER A 100 -3.15 -5.21 4.04
CA SER A 100 -3.98 -4.13 4.57
C SER A 100 -4.88 -3.51 3.50
N ALA A 101 -4.35 -3.27 2.30
CA ALA A 101 -5.10 -2.73 1.19
C ALA A 101 -6.23 -3.67 0.75
N LEU A 102 -5.94 -4.96 0.58
CA LEU A 102 -6.96 -5.94 0.22
C LEU A 102 -8.05 -6.05 1.31
N GLY A 103 -7.67 -6.00 2.58
CA GLY A 103 -8.61 -5.97 3.69
C GLY A 103 -9.51 -4.75 3.71
N ALA A 104 -8.96 -3.57 3.42
CA ALA A 104 -9.75 -2.33 3.36
C ALA A 104 -10.77 -2.35 2.21
N ILE A 105 -10.45 -3.00 1.09
CA ILE A 105 -11.28 -2.99 -0.12
C ILE A 105 -12.34 -4.07 -0.08
N ARG A 106 -11.92 -5.27 0.31
CA ARG A 106 -12.78 -6.45 0.28
C ARG A 106 -13.58 -6.60 1.57
N GLY A 107 -13.10 -6.00 2.66
CA GLY A 107 -13.71 -6.12 3.98
C GLY A 107 -13.33 -7.44 4.66
N GLU A 108 -14.29 -8.02 5.37
CA GLU A 108 -14.13 -9.28 6.08
C GLU A 108 -14.01 -10.46 5.10
N PHE A 109 -13.15 -11.41 5.45
CA PHE A 109 -13.00 -12.66 4.72
C PHE A 109 -13.45 -13.80 5.63
N GLU A 110 -14.52 -14.49 5.22
CA GLU A 110 -15.21 -15.48 6.04
C GLU A 110 -15.69 -14.89 7.38
N VAL A 111 -15.03 -15.28 8.49
CA VAL A 111 -15.37 -14.89 9.87
C VAL A 111 -14.37 -13.88 10.45
N PHE A 112 -13.24 -13.65 9.76
CA PHE A 112 -12.15 -12.83 10.28
C PHE A 112 -11.93 -11.56 9.44
N PRO A 113 -11.56 -10.44 10.08
CA PRO A 113 -10.97 -9.31 9.37
C PRO A 113 -9.73 -9.78 8.62
N PHE A 114 -9.57 -9.34 7.36
CA PHE A 114 -8.54 -9.83 6.45
C PHE A 114 -7.11 -9.79 7.02
N GLY A 115 -6.76 -8.72 7.75
CA GLY A 115 -5.44 -8.58 8.39
C GLY A 115 -5.21 -9.48 9.61
N SER A 116 -6.29 -10.04 10.18
CA SER A 116 -6.28 -10.89 11.37
C SER A 116 -6.45 -12.37 11.05
N HIS A 117 -6.51 -12.75 9.77
CA HIS A 117 -6.65 -14.14 9.38
C HIS A 117 -5.38 -14.92 9.77
N PRO A 118 -5.48 -16.02 10.55
CA PRO A 118 -4.31 -16.69 11.15
C PRO A 118 -3.29 -17.17 10.12
N LEU A 119 -3.75 -17.68 8.98
CA LEU A 119 -2.86 -18.11 7.89
C LEU A 119 -2.09 -16.96 7.23
N ILE A 120 -2.71 -15.78 7.07
CA ILE A 120 -2.04 -14.61 6.49
C ILE A 120 -1.01 -14.08 7.48
N SER A 121 -1.37 -13.98 8.76
CA SER A 121 -0.44 -13.57 9.81
C SER A 121 0.75 -14.53 9.92
N HIS A 122 0.50 -15.84 9.88
CA HIS A 122 1.55 -16.85 9.90
C HIS A 122 2.47 -16.75 8.68
N PHE A 123 1.91 -16.61 7.47
CA PHE A 123 2.68 -16.41 6.25
C PHE A 123 3.61 -15.18 6.34
N LEU A 124 3.09 -14.04 6.78
CA LEU A 124 3.89 -12.82 6.93
C LEU A 124 4.97 -12.94 8.02
N ASN A 125 4.65 -13.64 9.12
CA ASN A 125 5.59 -13.91 10.20
C ASN A 125 6.72 -14.84 9.74
N ALA A 126 6.45 -15.80 8.87
CA ALA A 126 7.46 -16.66 8.26
C ALA A 126 8.29 -15.89 7.22
N LEU A 127 7.66 -15.03 6.41
CA LEU A 127 8.30 -14.29 5.32
C LEU A 127 9.28 -13.22 5.81
N CYS A 128 8.91 -12.46 6.84
CA CYS A 128 9.65 -11.29 7.29
C CYS A 128 11.10 -11.60 7.74
N PRO A 129 11.36 -12.65 8.54
CA PRO A 129 12.72 -13.04 8.93
C PRO A 129 13.56 -13.58 7.75
N LEU A 130 12.93 -14.23 6.77
CA LEU A 130 13.60 -14.77 5.59
C LEU A 130 14.14 -13.67 4.66
N LYS A 131 13.56 -12.47 4.73
CA LYS A 131 14.02 -11.28 4.01
C LYS A 131 14.45 -10.21 5.02
N PRO A 132 15.63 -10.32 5.64
CA PRO A 132 16.14 -9.25 6.48
C PRO A 132 16.15 -7.97 5.64
N SER A 133 15.53 -6.90 6.15
CA SER A 133 15.60 -5.61 5.49
C SER A 133 17.06 -5.21 5.45
N LEU A 134 17.62 -5.12 4.23
CA LEU A 134 18.96 -4.59 4.05
C LEU A 134 18.88 -3.10 4.42
N LYS A 135 19.08 -2.79 5.70
CA LYS A 135 19.32 -1.41 6.11
C LYS A 135 20.61 -1.04 5.40
N ASN A 136 20.52 -0.14 4.44
CA ASN A 136 21.70 0.42 3.82
C ASN A 136 22.39 1.21 4.94
N ILE A 137 23.35 0.57 5.60
CA ILE A 137 24.23 1.23 6.57
C ILE A 137 25.09 2.11 5.70
N VAL A 138 24.62 3.34 5.48
CA VAL A 138 25.42 4.36 4.84
C VAL A 138 26.63 4.54 5.76
N PRO A 139 27.86 4.37 5.28
CA PRO A 139 29.03 4.63 6.11
C PRO A 139 28.93 6.07 6.61
N ALA A 140 29.43 6.32 7.82
CA ALA A 140 29.49 7.67 8.37
C ALA A 140 30.16 8.57 7.30
N TRP A 141 29.41 9.55 6.81
CA TRP A 141 29.85 10.42 5.74
C TRP A 141 31.13 11.15 6.16
N ASP A 142 32.21 11.00 5.40
CA ASP A 142 33.40 11.83 5.55
C ASP A 142 33.21 13.10 4.71
N LEU A 143 32.84 14.19 5.40
CA LEU A 143 32.60 15.49 4.78
C LEU A 143 33.81 15.98 3.99
N ASN A 144 35.04 15.74 4.47
CA ASN A 144 36.23 16.20 3.78
C ASN A 144 36.44 15.41 2.48
N LEU A 145 36.15 14.11 2.47
CA LEU A 145 36.19 13.29 1.25
C LEU A 145 35.19 13.79 0.21
N VAL A 146 33.96 14.11 0.62
CA VAL A 146 32.92 14.61 -0.29
C VAL A 146 33.26 16.00 -0.82
N LEU A 147 33.75 16.89 0.04
CA LEU A 147 34.17 18.22 -0.40
C LEU A 147 35.37 18.13 -1.35
N ASN A 148 36.39 17.34 -1.04
CA ASN A 148 37.57 17.18 -1.89
C ASN A 148 37.24 16.57 -3.26
N THR A 149 36.28 15.65 -3.33
CA THR A 149 35.83 15.09 -4.62
C THR A 149 35.04 16.09 -5.44
N LEU A 150 34.17 16.90 -4.82
CA LEU A 150 33.42 17.97 -5.49
C LEU A 150 34.32 19.12 -5.96
N TYR A 151 35.32 19.51 -5.15
CA TYR A 151 36.26 20.58 -5.50
C TYR A 151 37.39 20.11 -6.43
N GLY A 152 37.81 18.84 -6.36
CA GLY A 152 38.88 18.27 -7.18
C GLY A 152 38.54 18.14 -8.67
N THR A 153 37.26 18.05 -9.03
CA THR A 153 36.80 18.03 -10.43
C THR A 153 36.82 19.41 -11.12
N LEU A 154 37.12 20.49 -10.38
CA LEU A 154 37.13 21.86 -10.89
C LEU A 154 38.52 22.41 -11.18
N THR A 155 39.59 21.62 -11.10
CA THR A 155 40.89 22.12 -11.58
C THR A 155 40.79 22.31 -13.09
N PRO A 156 40.86 23.56 -13.61
CA PRO A 156 40.84 23.77 -15.05
C PRO A 156 42.05 23.03 -15.61
N THR A 157 41.81 22.19 -16.62
CA THR A 157 42.85 21.63 -17.47
C THR A 157 43.79 22.78 -17.83
N LYS A 158 45.01 22.77 -17.29
CA LYS A 158 46.07 23.67 -17.70
C LYS A 158 46.29 23.41 -19.19
N HIS A 159 45.66 24.22 -20.03
CA HIS A 159 45.99 24.31 -21.44
C HIS A 159 47.45 24.75 -21.48
N SER A 160 48.30 23.76 -21.73
CA SER A 160 49.73 23.92 -21.88
C SER A 160 49.93 24.48 -23.27
N HIS A 161 50.01 25.81 -23.39
CA HIS A 161 50.48 26.43 -24.62
C HIS A 161 52.00 26.56 -24.53
N ILE A 162 52.66 25.72 -25.34
CA ILE A 162 53.99 25.94 -25.91
C ILE A 162 53.84 27.03 -26.97
#